data_AF-A0A8H9IMJ4-F1
#
_entry.id   AF-A0A8H9IMJ4-F1
#
_cell.length_a   1.000
_cell.length_b   1.000
_cell.length_c   1.000
_cell.angle_alpha   90.00
_cell.angle_beta   90.00
_cell.angle_gamma   90.00
#
_symmetry.space_group_name_H-M   'P 1'
#
loop_
_entity.id
_entity.type
_entity.pdbx_description
1 polymer ?
#
loop_
_entity_poly.entity_id
_entity_poly.type
_entity_poly.pdbx_seq_one_letter_code
_entity_poly.pdbx_strand_id
1 'polypeptide(L)'
;MSSNNPRSSPTRSLLALVCLGLLMLLFISLGRWQLSRAQERQSLAQQIEQGRQQAPLHIDSQASLDKGALWQSVALHGSWRSELTVLLDNRNFKGKPGYWIATPFVLDEGDLAGSSLLVLRGWLPREPGQTPKVPVAPSGPETISGELMERVPRLFELGSSPLPEHLPSPSGIAPVVQNLALEDLRTRTDLPVLPRVLAQTAPASELLTDWPDPNIDFEKNRGYALQWFGFALIALCAWIGVAWKWLRRSRPNSAPTRKT
;
A
#
# COMPACT_ATOMS: atom_id res chain seq x y z
N MET A 1 22.11 49.69 -36.58
CA MET A 1 21.18 48.68 -36.03
C MET A 1 21.08 48.89 -34.52
N SER A 2 20.06 49.61 -34.06
CA SER A 2 19.86 49.89 -32.63
C SER A 2 18.94 48.81 -32.05
N SER A 3 19.49 47.94 -31.19
CA SER A 3 18.72 46.87 -30.55
C SER A 3 17.87 47.47 -29.42
N ASN A 4 16.59 47.65 -29.69
CA ASN A 4 15.63 48.20 -28.75
C ASN A 4 15.20 47.07 -27.80
N ASN A 5 15.97 46.84 -26.73
CA ASN A 5 15.65 45.81 -25.74
C ASN A 5 14.47 46.30 -24.87
N PRO A 6 13.28 45.68 -24.92
CA PRO A 6 12.11 46.20 -24.22
C PRO A 6 12.33 46.15 -22.70
N ARG A 7 12.36 47.32 -22.05
CA ARG A 7 12.45 47.44 -20.60
C ARG A 7 11.21 46.79 -19.97
N SER A 8 11.39 45.71 -19.20
CA SER A 8 10.28 45.06 -18.49
C SER A 8 9.68 45.99 -17.44
N SER A 9 8.35 46.15 -17.44
CA SER A 9 7.63 47.02 -16.49
C SER A 9 7.74 46.49 -15.03
N PRO A 10 7.70 47.38 -14.02
CA PRO A 10 7.83 46.98 -12.60
C PRO A 10 6.75 45.99 -12.14
N THR A 11 5.55 46.05 -12.73
CA THR A 11 4.45 45.10 -12.50
C THR A 11 4.79 43.67 -12.94
N ARG A 12 5.50 43.52 -14.07
CA ARG A 12 5.94 42.20 -14.57
C ARG A 12 7.01 41.59 -13.66
N SER A 13 7.92 42.40 -13.14
CA SER A 13 8.94 41.93 -12.19
C SER A 13 8.31 41.49 -10.86
N LEU A 14 7.33 42.22 -10.34
CA LEU A 14 6.61 41.84 -9.12
C LEU A 14 5.83 40.53 -9.31
N LEU A 15 5.10 40.39 -10.43
CA LEU A 15 4.38 39.16 -10.75
C LEU A 15 5.34 37.96 -10.86
N ALA A 16 6.48 38.13 -11.53
CA ALA A 16 7.50 37.09 -11.64
C ALA A 16 8.04 36.67 -10.27
N LEU A 17 8.30 37.61 -9.36
CA LEU A 17 8.75 37.30 -7.99
C LEU A 17 7.70 36.51 -7.21
N VAL A 18 6.43 36.89 -7.31
CA VAL A 18 5.33 36.16 -6.66
C VAL A 18 5.23 34.74 -7.22
N CYS A 19 5.18 34.59 -8.55
CA CYS A 19 5.10 33.29 -9.20
C CYS A 19 6.28 32.38 -8.84
N LEU A 20 7.52 32.90 -8.89
CA LEU A 20 8.72 32.13 -8.52
C LEU A 20 8.70 31.75 -7.03
N GLY A 21 8.22 32.64 -6.15
CA GLY A 21 8.04 32.36 -4.73
C GLY A 21 7.04 31.22 -4.51
N LEU A 22 5.90 31.25 -5.19
CA LEU A 22 4.89 30.19 -5.12
C LEU A 22 5.40 28.85 -5.65
N LEU A 23 6.11 28.86 -6.79
CA LEU A 23 6.72 27.66 -7.35
C LEU A 23 7.77 27.06 -6.41
N MET A 24 8.61 27.90 -5.79
CA MET A 24 9.57 27.46 -4.79
C MET A 24 8.88 26.78 -3.60
N LEU A 25 7.82 27.38 -3.04
CA LEU A 25 7.05 26.78 -1.95
C LEU A 25 6.40 25.45 -2.35
N LEU A 26 5.84 25.38 -3.58
CA LEU A 26 5.27 24.16 -4.14
C LEU A 26 6.32 23.05 -4.24
N PHE A 27 7.50 23.34 -4.82
CA PHE A 27 8.55 22.35 -4.98
C PHE A 27 9.12 21.88 -3.63
N ILE A 28 9.26 22.77 -2.65
CA ILE A 28 9.65 22.37 -1.28
C ILE A 28 8.58 21.45 -0.67
N SER A 29 7.30 21.78 -0.83
CA SER A 29 6.19 20.95 -0.36
C SER A 29 6.20 19.56 -1.00
N LEU A 30 6.38 19.47 -2.32
CA LEU A 30 6.49 18.21 -3.05
C LEU A 30 7.71 17.39 -2.62
N GLY A 31 8.86 18.04 -2.41
CA GLY A 31 10.07 17.38 -1.90
C GLY A 31 9.85 16.78 -0.51
N ARG A 32 9.20 17.51 0.41
CA ARG A 32 8.82 17.00 1.73
C ARG A 32 7.82 15.85 1.65
N TRP A 33 6.83 15.94 0.77
CA TRP A 33 5.87 14.86 0.55
C TRP A 33 6.56 13.58 0.05
N GLN A 34 7.50 13.72 -0.89
CA GLN A 34 8.30 12.57 -1.37
C GLN A 34 9.14 11.95 -0.25
N LEU A 35 9.77 12.75 0.63
CA LEU A 35 10.49 12.23 1.80
C LEU A 35 9.55 11.50 2.78
N SER A 36 8.35 12.01 3.01
CA SER A 36 7.33 11.31 3.83
C SER A 36 7.01 9.93 3.25
N ARG A 37 6.78 9.86 1.93
CA ARG A 37 6.52 8.59 1.23
C ARG A 37 7.72 7.65 1.26
N ALA A 38 8.94 8.17 1.19
CA ALA A 38 10.15 7.36 1.37
C ALA A 38 10.19 6.75 2.77
N GLN A 39 9.93 7.54 3.82
CA GLN A 39 9.94 7.09 5.21
C GLN A 39 8.89 6.00 5.46
N GLU A 40 7.66 6.18 4.96
CA GLU A 40 6.60 5.17 5.05
C GLU A 40 7.06 3.83 4.44
N ARG A 41 7.58 3.87 3.21
CA ARG A 41 8.06 2.66 2.51
C ARG A 41 9.26 2.02 3.19
N GLN A 42 10.18 2.83 3.72
CA GLN A 42 11.33 2.34 4.48
C GLN A 42 10.89 1.64 5.77
N SER A 43 9.93 2.21 6.52
CA SER A 43 9.40 1.56 7.72
C SER A 43 8.72 0.24 7.40
N LEU A 44 7.97 0.16 6.30
CA LEU A 44 7.34 -1.07 5.84
C LEU A 44 8.40 -2.12 5.47
N ALA A 45 9.43 -1.74 4.73
CA ALA A 45 10.54 -2.63 4.39
C ALA A 45 11.23 -3.19 5.65
N GLN A 46 11.45 -2.34 6.65
CA GLN A 46 12.04 -2.76 7.93
C GLN A 46 11.15 -3.73 8.70
N GLN A 47 9.83 -3.53 8.72
CA GLN A 47 8.92 -4.46 9.38
C GLN A 47 8.88 -5.83 8.67
N ILE A 48 8.86 -5.83 7.33
CA ILE A 48 8.94 -7.05 6.52
C ILE A 48 10.21 -7.84 6.85
N GLU A 49 11.35 -7.15 6.83
CA GLU A 49 12.65 -7.76 7.11
C GLU A 49 12.71 -8.30 8.55
N GLN A 50 12.25 -7.52 9.53
CA GLN A 50 12.21 -7.93 10.93
C GLN A 50 11.32 -9.15 11.16
N GLY A 51 10.16 -9.22 10.50
CA GLY A 51 9.28 -10.39 10.58
C GLY A 51 9.92 -11.63 9.98
N ARG A 52 10.45 -11.51 8.76
CA ARG A 52 11.05 -12.64 8.01
C ARG A 52 12.35 -13.16 8.63
N GLN A 53 13.09 -12.34 9.37
CA GLN A 53 14.29 -12.76 10.11
C GLN A 53 13.99 -13.54 11.39
N GLN A 54 12.77 -13.47 11.91
CA GLN A 54 12.40 -14.20 13.12
C GLN A 54 12.21 -15.69 12.85
N ALA A 55 12.48 -16.51 13.86
CA ALA A 55 12.16 -17.94 13.80
C ALA A 55 10.65 -18.14 13.59
N PRO A 56 10.23 -19.25 12.94
CA PRO A 56 8.83 -19.57 12.78
C PRO A 56 8.08 -19.57 14.11
N LEU A 57 6.96 -18.85 14.14
CA LEU A 57 6.09 -18.73 15.31
C LEU A 57 5.08 -19.89 15.33
N HIS A 58 4.95 -20.50 16.50
CA HIS A 58 3.84 -21.39 16.83
C HIS A 58 2.73 -20.58 17.49
N ILE A 59 1.51 -20.60 16.93
CA ILE A 59 0.37 -19.88 17.49
C ILE A 59 -0.48 -20.87 18.27
N ASP A 60 -0.35 -20.82 19.60
CA ASP A 60 -1.05 -21.66 20.57
C ASP A 60 -1.96 -20.86 21.53
N SER A 61 -1.82 -19.53 21.57
CA SER A 61 -2.49 -18.66 22.53
C SER A 61 -2.68 -17.26 21.94
N GLN A 62 -3.63 -16.50 22.49
CA GLN A 62 -3.81 -15.10 22.09
C GLN A 62 -2.52 -14.28 22.32
N ALA A 63 -1.78 -14.60 23.38
CA ALA A 63 -0.52 -13.94 23.70
C ALA A 63 0.59 -14.22 22.68
N SER A 64 0.67 -15.45 22.13
CA SER A 64 1.63 -15.75 21.05
C SER A 64 1.23 -15.08 19.74
N LEU A 65 -0.07 -15.05 19.40
CA LEU A 65 -0.60 -14.32 18.25
C LEU A 65 -0.29 -12.82 18.33
N ASP A 66 -0.52 -12.18 19.48
CA ASP A 66 -0.33 -10.75 19.67
C ASP A 66 1.15 -10.33 19.63
N LYS A 67 2.05 -11.22 20.06
CA LYS A 67 3.50 -11.04 19.96
C LYS A 67 4.04 -11.30 18.55
N GLY A 68 3.29 -12.02 17.72
CA GLY A 68 3.71 -12.36 16.36
C GLY A 68 3.96 -11.11 15.53
N ALA A 69 5.15 -11.02 14.96
CA ALA A 69 5.48 -9.93 14.05
C ALA A 69 4.73 -10.13 12.73
N LEU A 70 4.34 -9.02 12.11
CA LEU A 70 3.89 -9.05 10.72
C LEU A 70 5.02 -9.58 9.83
N TRP A 71 4.66 -10.26 8.75
CA TRP A 71 5.59 -10.94 7.84
C TRP A 71 6.41 -12.09 8.47
N GLN A 72 6.12 -12.47 9.72
CA GLN A 72 6.76 -13.63 10.36
C GLN A 72 6.18 -14.94 9.83
N SER A 73 7.05 -15.93 9.64
CA SER A 73 6.63 -17.28 9.29
C SER A 73 5.88 -17.93 10.45
N VAL A 74 4.76 -18.60 10.16
CA VAL A 74 3.88 -19.25 11.13
C VAL A 74 3.54 -20.64 10.63
N ALA A 75 3.49 -21.62 11.54
CA ALA A 75 2.91 -22.93 11.30
C ALA A 75 1.65 -23.11 12.16
N LEU A 76 0.59 -23.65 11.57
CA LEU A 76 -0.70 -23.90 12.23
C LEU A 76 -1.12 -25.34 11.99
N HIS A 77 -1.66 -25.99 13.02
CA HIS A 77 -2.32 -27.28 12.90
C HIS A 77 -3.83 -27.12 13.08
N GLY A 78 -4.62 -27.73 12.21
CA GLY A 78 -6.05 -27.51 12.19
C GLY A 78 -6.76 -28.03 10.95
N SER A 79 -8.02 -27.66 10.79
CA SER A 79 -8.91 -28.14 9.73
C SER A 79 -9.53 -27.00 8.92
N TRP A 80 -9.65 -27.19 7.60
CA TRP A 80 -10.30 -26.21 6.71
C TRP A 80 -11.82 -26.18 6.84
N ARG A 81 -12.41 -24.99 6.74
CA ARG A 81 -13.86 -24.79 6.53
C ARG A 81 -14.11 -24.40 5.09
N SER A 82 -13.96 -25.38 4.18
CA SER A 82 -14.03 -25.20 2.72
C SER A 82 -15.35 -24.57 2.27
N GLU A 83 -16.45 -24.89 2.95
CA GLU A 83 -17.78 -24.34 2.72
C GLU A 83 -17.87 -22.82 2.94
N LEU A 84 -16.95 -22.25 3.72
CA LEU A 84 -16.87 -20.83 4.03
C LEU A 84 -15.84 -20.09 3.16
N THR A 85 -15.38 -20.71 2.08
CA THR A 85 -14.41 -20.09 1.17
C THR A 85 -15.00 -18.87 0.46
N VAL A 86 -14.22 -17.80 0.41
CA VAL A 86 -14.53 -16.55 -0.28
C VAL A 86 -13.46 -16.28 -1.34
N LEU A 87 -13.88 -15.86 -2.53
CA LEU A 87 -12.99 -15.45 -3.60
C LEU A 87 -12.82 -13.94 -3.61
N LEU A 88 -11.58 -13.47 -3.57
CA LEU A 88 -11.23 -12.06 -3.69
C LEU A 88 -10.95 -11.74 -5.15
N ASP A 89 -11.82 -10.95 -5.80
CA ASP A 89 -11.70 -10.59 -7.23
C ASP A 89 -10.61 -9.54 -7.48
N ASN A 90 -10.31 -9.33 -8.76
CA ASN A 90 -9.38 -8.33 -9.28
C ASN A 90 -7.96 -8.47 -8.73
N ARG A 91 -7.54 -9.72 -8.49
CA ARG A 91 -6.18 -10.07 -8.05
C ARG A 91 -5.38 -10.41 -9.29
N ASN A 92 -4.56 -9.47 -9.75
CA ASN A 92 -3.75 -9.70 -10.94
C ASN A 92 -2.49 -10.48 -10.58
N PHE A 93 -2.20 -11.53 -11.36
CA PHE A 93 -0.95 -12.26 -11.31
C PHE A 93 -0.29 -12.25 -12.69
N LYS A 94 0.90 -11.66 -12.79
CA LYS A 94 1.67 -11.54 -14.05
C LYS A 94 0.83 -11.05 -15.24
N GLY A 95 0.00 -10.03 -15.01
CA GLY A 95 -0.86 -9.42 -16.03
C GLY A 95 -2.17 -10.15 -16.33
N LYS A 96 -2.44 -11.29 -15.67
CA LYS A 96 -3.72 -12.02 -15.81
C LYS A 96 -4.63 -11.72 -14.62
N PRO A 97 -5.93 -11.41 -14.85
CA PRO A 97 -6.89 -11.27 -13.77
C PRO A 97 -7.20 -12.63 -13.14
N GLY A 98 -7.49 -12.60 -11.84
CA GLY A 98 -7.83 -13.80 -11.09
C GLY A 98 -8.34 -13.48 -9.71
N TYR A 99 -8.42 -14.54 -8.91
CA TYR A 99 -8.96 -14.55 -7.57
C TYR A 99 -7.87 -14.94 -6.57
N TRP A 100 -7.89 -14.33 -5.39
CA TRP A 100 -7.30 -15.01 -4.23
C TRP A 100 -8.36 -15.85 -3.54
N ILE A 101 -7.97 -17.05 -3.12
CA ILE A 101 -8.82 -17.96 -2.39
C ILE A 101 -8.58 -17.73 -0.90
N ALA A 102 -9.60 -17.26 -0.20
CA ALA A 102 -9.57 -17.04 1.24
C ALA A 102 -10.48 -18.07 1.93
N THR A 103 -9.91 -18.94 2.77
CA THR A 103 -10.66 -19.99 3.46
C THR A 103 -10.34 -19.93 4.96
N PRO A 104 -11.34 -19.95 5.86
CA PRO A 104 -11.10 -20.08 7.28
C PRO A 104 -10.46 -21.43 7.63
N PHE A 105 -9.47 -21.39 8.50
CA PHE A 105 -8.76 -22.56 9.04
C PHE A 105 -8.96 -22.60 10.56
N VAL A 106 -9.63 -23.63 11.05
CA VAL A 106 -9.94 -23.80 12.48
C VAL A 106 -8.77 -24.49 13.15
N LEU A 107 -8.27 -23.91 14.23
CA LEU A 107 -7.13 -24.41 14.98
C LEU A 107 -7.56 -25.56 15.88
N ASP A 108 -6.76 -26.62 15.94
CA ASP A 108 -7.05 -27.80 16.75
C ASP A 108 -6.20 -27.86 18.04
N GLU A 109 -5.23 -26.96 18.20
CA GLU A 109 -4.24 -26.99 19.29
C GLU A 109 -4.22 -25.70 20.12
N GLY A 110 -3.78 -25.83 21.38
CA GLY A 110 -3.56 -24.73 22.31
C GLY A 110 -4.83 -24.09 22.89
N ASP A 111 -4.66 -22.94 23.54
CA ASP A 111 -5.75 -22.14 24.11
C ASP A 111 -6.66 -21.53 23.04
N LEU A 112 -6.20 -21.51 21.78
CA LEU A 112 -6.97 -21.04 20.63
C LEU A 112 -7.70 -22.15 19.89
N ALA A 113 -7.70 -23.39 20.39
CA ALA A 113 -8.44 -24.50 19.79
C ALA A 113 -9.92 -24.14 19.59
N GLY A 114 -10.46 -24.42 18.40
CA GLY A 114 -11.80 -24.02 17.96
C GLY A 114 -11.91 -22.59 17.41
N SER A 115 -10.90 -21.73 17.64
CA SER A 115 -10.78 -20.45 16.93
C SER A 115 -10.33 -20.67 15.49
N SER A 116 -10.51 -19.66 14.64
CA SER A 116 -10.18 -19.74 13.22
C SER A 116 -9.32 -18.58 12.76
N LEU A 117 -8.41 -18.85 11.83
CA LEU A 117 -7.64 -17.83 11.15
C LEU A 117 -8.07 -17.81 9.68
N LEU A 118 -8.22 -16.62 9.09
CA LEU A 118 -8.43 -16.52 7.64
C LEU A 118 -7.11 -16.78 6.93
N VAL A 119 -7.09 -17.77 6.04
CA VAL A 119 -5.88 -18.10 5.27
C VAL A 119 -6.11 -17.80 3.78
N LEU A 120 -5.19 -17.06 3.19
CA LEU A 120 -5.06 -16.92 1.76
C LEU A 120 -4.29 -18.14 1.24
N ARG A 121 -4.97 -19.00 0.48
CA ARG A 121 -4.45 -20.31 0.02
C ARG A 121 -3.64 -20.22 -1.27
N GLY A 122 -3.94 -19.22 -2.09
CA GLY A 122 -3.24 -18.93 -3.33
C GLY A 122 -4.13 -18.21 -4.34
N TRP A 123 -3.63 -18.14 -5.57
CA TRP A 123 -4.26 -17.47 -6.70
C TRP A 123 -4.87 -18.45 -7.72
N LEU A 124 -6.03 -18.10 -8.25
CA LEU A 124 -6.77 -18.83 -9.28
C LEU A 124 -7.05 -17.90 -10.48
N PRO A 125 -6.76 -18.30 -11.74
CA PRO A 125 -7.08 -17.48 -12.91
C PRO A 125 -8.58 -17.26 -13.07
N ARG A 126 -8.95 -16.09 -13.58
CA ARG A 126 -10.33 -15.78 -13.96
C ARG A 126 -10.56 -16.12 -15.43
N GLU A 127 -11.46 -17.08 -15.66
CA GLU A 127 -11.91 -17.45 -17.00
C GLU A 127 -13.19 -16.67 -17.36
N PRO A 128 -13.19 -15.87 -18.45
CA PRO A 128 -14.36 -15.11 -18.85
C PRO A 128 -15.59 -15.98 -19.08
N GLY A 129 -16.73 -15.60 -18.49
CA GLY A 129 -18.01 -16.28 -18.66
C GLY A 129 -18.14 -17.63 -17.94
N GLN A 130 -17.17 -18.00 -17.10
CA GLN A 130 -17.20 -19.25 -16.33
C GLN A 130 -17.28 -18.97 -14.83
N THR A 131 -18.07 -19.78 -14.13
CA THR A 131 -18.05 -19.81 -12.66
C THR A 131 -16.68 -20.33 -12.20
N PRO A 132 -16.00 -19.64 -11.27
CA PRO A 132 -14.70 -20.10 -10.78
C PRO A 132 -14.79 -21.50 -10.16
N LYS A 133 -13.95 -22.42 -10.63
CA LYS A 133 -13.81 -23.75 -10.05
C LYS A 133 -12.80 -23.69 -8.91
N VAL A 134 -13.29 -23.52 -7.70
CA VAL A 134 -12.45 -23.42 -6.50
C VAL A 134 -11.90 -24.79 -6.12
N PRO A 135 -10.57 -24.98 -6.03
CA PRO A 135 -10.00 -26.22 -5.53
C PRO A 135 -10.43 -26.48 -4.08
N VAL A 136 -11.03 -27.65 -3.87
CA VAL A 136 -11.44 -28.12 -2.54
C VAL A 136 -10.21 -28.20 -1.64
N ALA A 137 -10.31 -27.72 -0.40
CA ALA A 137 -9.21 -27.86 0.54
C ALA A 137 -9.12 -29.32 1.04
N PRO A 138 -7.95 -29.80 1.47
CA PRO A 138 -7.83 -31.13 2.05
C PRO A 138 -8.85 -31.36 3.17
N SER A 139 -9.38 -32.59 3.22
CA SER A 139 -10.33 -33.00 4.26
C SER A 139 -9.60 -33.49 5.50
N GLY A 140 -10.01 -33.00 6.66
CA GLY A 140 -9.42 -33.35 7.95
C GLY A 140 -8.27 -32.45 8.40
N PRO A 141 -7.66 -32.75 9.55
CA PRO A 141 -6.58 -31.93 10.11
C PRO A 141 -5.30 -32.00 9.29
N GLU A 142 -4.65 -30.86 9.11
CA GLU A 142 -3.32 -30.77 8.51
C GLU A 142 -2.49 -29.65 9.14
N THR A 143 -1.20 -29.64 8.85
CA THR A 143 -0.31 -28.54 9.24
C THR A 143 -0.01 -27.67 8.04
N ILE A 144 -0.34 -26.38 8.13
CA ILE A 144 -0.08 -25.39 7.09
C ILE A 144 1.01 -24.43 7.55
N SER A 145 1.72 -23.85 6.58
CA SER A 145 2.72 -22.81 6.84
C SER A 145 2.47 -21.59 5.97
N GLY A 146 2.70 -20.42 6.53
CA GLY A 146 2.50 -19.16 5.83
C GLY A 146 3.10 -17.98 6.55
N GLU A 147 2.84 -16.80 6.01
CA GLU A 147 3.33 -15.54 6.53
C GLU A 147 2.19 -14.76 7.20
N LEU A 148 2.42 -14.27 8.42
CA LEU A 148 1.41 -13.54 9.18
C LEU A 148 1.18 -12.14 8.60
N MET A 149 -0.08 -11.82 8.32
CA MET A 149 -0.51 -10.53 7.82
C MET A 149 -1.49 -9.87 8.80
N GLU A 150 -1.49 -8.54 8.83
CA GLU A 150 -2.41 -7.78 9.66
C GLU A 150 -3.86 -7.96 9.20
N ARG A 151 -4.06 -7.99 7.88
CA ARG A 151 -5.36 -8.03 7.23
C ARG A 151 -5.23 -8.49 5.79
N VAL A 152 -6.36 -8.80 5.16
CA VAL A 152 -6.43 -9.01 3.72
C VAL A 152 -6.02 -7.71 3.00
N PRO A 153 -5.05 -7.77 2.06
CA PRO A 153 -4.69 -6.61 1.25
C PRO A 153 -5.89 -6.04 0.50
N ARG A 154 -6.16 -4.74 0.69
CA ARG A 154 -7.34 -4.08 0.13
C ARG A 154 -7.06 -3.46 -1.24
N LEU A 155 -8.06 -3.53 -2.11
CA LEU A 155 -8.10 -2.80 -3.37
C LEU A 155 -9.04 -1.61 -3.25
N PHE A 156 -8.86 -0.62 -4.12
CA PHE A 156 -9.82 0.46 -4.29
C PHE A 156 -11.06 -0.07 -5.01
N GLU A 157 -12.25 0.27 -4.50
CA GLU A 157 -13.53 -0.23 -5.01
C GLU A 157 -14.45 0.95 -5.32
N LEU A 158 -15.01 0.95 -6.53
CA LEU A 158 -16.04 1.89 -6.97
C LEU A 158 -17.38 1.14 -6.94
N GLY A 159 -17.94 0.99 -5.74
CA GLY A 159 -19.13 0.17 -5.47
C GLY A 159 -18.83 -0.96 -4.48
N SER A 160 -19.88 -1.56 -3.92
CA SER A 160 -19.76 -2.70 -3.02
C SER A 160 -20.33 -3.96 -3.66
N SER A 161 -19.53 -5.02 -3.72
CA SER A 161 -20.03 -6.40 -3.76
C SER A 161 -19.94 -6.93 -2.33
N PRO A 162 -20.97 -6.71 -1.49
CA PRO A 162 -20.92 -7.13 -0.11
C PRO A 162 -20.87 -8.66 -0.03
N LEU A 163 -20.24 -9.15 1.03
CA LEU A 163 -20.33 -10.56 1.40
C LEU A 163 -21.82 -10.90 1.66
N PRO A 164 -22.31 -12.09 1.26
CA PRO A 164 -23.67 -12.52 1.58
C PRO A 164 -23.96 -12.46 3.08
N GLU A 165 -25.23 -12.25 3.45
CA GLU A 165 -25.65 -12.13 4.86
C GLU A 165 -25.32 -13.37 5.70
N HIS A 166 -25.32 -14.54 5.07
CA HIS A 166 -25.00 -15.81 5.71
C HIS A 166 -24.04 -16.63 4.84
N LEU A 167 -23.06 -17.26 5.50
CA LEU A 167 -22.17 -18.26 4.93
C LEU A 167 -22.40 -19.62 5.61
N PRO A 168 -22.32 -20.74 4.87
CA PRO A 168 -22.02 -20.86 3.44
C PRO A 168 -23.12 -20.27 2.53
N SER A 169 -22.78 -19.90 1.31
CA SER A 169 -23.77 -19.38 0.35
C SER A 169 -24.84 -20.44 0.08
N PRO A 170 -26.15 -20.09 0.10
CA PRO A 170 -27.23 -21.03 -0.21
C PRO A 170 -27.11 -21.67 -1.59
N SER A 171 -26.42 -21.00 -2.52
CA SER A 171 -26.15 -21.50 -3.87
C SER A 171 -25.10 -22.62 -3.93
N GLY A 172 -24.35 -22.85 -2.85
CA GLY A 172 -23.18 -23.72 -2.81
C GLY A 172 -21.97 -23.18 -3.56
N ILE A 173 -22.07 -22.00 -4.17
CA ILE A 173 -20.98 -21.33 -4.89
C ILE A 173 -20.28 -20.36 -3.95
N ALA A 174 -18.95 -20.41 -3.91
CA ALA A 174 -18.13 -19.48 -3.14
C ALA A 174 -18.41 -18.03 -3.59
N PRO A 175 -18.78 -17.12 -2.67
CA PRO A 175 -19.04 -15.74 -3.05
C PRO A 175 -17.77 -15.04 -3.51
N VAL A 176 -17.96 -14.09 -4.42
CA VAL A 176 -16.90 -13.28 -5.00
C VAL A 176 -17.07 -11.85 -4.50
N VAL A 177 -16.06 -11.36 -3.78
CA VAL A 177 -16.00 -9.98 -3.26
C VAL A 177 -14.67 -9.35 -3.67
N GLN A 178 -14.57 -8.03 -3.71
CA GLN A 178 -13.30 -7.39 -4.05
C GLN A 178 -12.43 -7.17 -2.79
N ASN A 179 -13.05 -6.91 -1.63
CA ASN A 179 -12.44 -6.74 -0.32
C ASN A 179 -13.21 -7.57 0.71
N LEU A 180 -12.47 -8.11 1.68
CA LEU A 180 -13.03 -8.90 2.77
C LEU A 180 -12.53 -8.37 4.10
N ALA A 181 -13.45 -7.96 4.97
CA ALA A 181 -13.13 -7.65 6.36
C ALA A 181 -13.28 -8.92 7.22
N LEU A 182 -12.37 -9.11 8.18
CA LEU A 182 -12.48 -10.23 9.13
C LEU A 182 -13.75 -10.13 9.97
N GLU A 183 -14.22 -8.91 10.24
CA GLU A 183 -15.47 -8.68 10.96
C GLU A 183 -16.70 -9.14 10.18
N ASP A 184 -16.68 -9.02 8.84
CA ASP A 184 -17.74 -9.57 8.01
C ASP A 184 -17.75 -11.10 8.08
N LEU A 185 -16.59 -11.76 8.16
CA LEU A 185 -16.58 -13.21 8.38
C LEU A 185 -17.13 -13.58 9.76
N ARG A 186 -16.72 -12.88 10.83
CA ARG A 186 -17.23 -13.13 12.20
C ARG A 186 -18.73 -12.98 12.33
N THR A 187 -19.32 -12.04 11.59
CA THR A 187 -20.74 -11.74 11.72
C THR A 187 -21.61 -12.55 10.76
N ARG A 188 -21.01 -13.19 9.74
CA ARG A 188 -21.70 -13.96 8.69
C ARG A 188 -21.48 -15.47 8.85
N THR A 189 -20.64 -15.85 9.81
CA THR A 189 -20.33 -17.21 10.22
C THR A 189 -20.39 -17.29 11.75
N ASP A 190 -20.60 -18.48 12.30
CA ASP A 190 -20.51 -18.71 13.75
C ASP A 190 -19.07 -19.02 14.21
N LEU A 191 -18.05 -18.63 13.42
CA LEU A 191 -16.66 -18.93 13.74
C LEU A 191 -16.00 -17.84 14.61
N PRO A 192 -15.21 -18.21 15.63
CA PRO A 192 -14.35 -17.26 16.34
C PRO A 192 -13.16 -16.92 15.44
N VAL A 193 -13.28 -15.90 14.59
CA VAL A 193 -12.19 -15.49 13.68
C VAL A 193 -11.17 -14.63 14.42
N LEU A 194 -9.89 -14.97 14.36
CA LEU A 194 -8.79 -14.22 14.94
C LEU A 194 -8.47 -12.96 14.11
N PRO A 195 -7.95 -11.87 14.73
CA PRO A 195 -7.74 -10.58 14.06
C PRO A 195 -6.43 -10.53 13.24
N ARG A 196 -6.13 -11.61 12.51
CA ARG A 196 -4.96 -11.74 11.65
C ARG A 196 -5.33 -12.56 10.41
N VAL A 197 -4.47 -12.50 9.40
CA VAL A 197 -4.57 -13.30 8.18
C VAL A 197 -3.27 -14.07 8.00
N LEU A 198 -3.32 -15.27 7.46
CA LEU A 198 -2.14 -16.02 7.03
C LEU A 198 -2.08 -16.05 5.50
N ALA A 199 -0.95 -15.70 4.91
CA ALA A 199 -0.69 -15.94 3.50
C ALA A 199 0.12 -17.23 3.36
N GLN A 200 -0.49 -18.30 2.85
CA GLN A 200 0.14 -19.60 2.76
C GLN A 200 1.37 -19.56 1.84
N THR A 201 2.50 -20.12 2.26
CA THR A 201 3.75 -20.13 1.48
C THR A 201 3.99 -21.48 0.79
N ALA A 202 3.51 -22.57 1.40
CA ALA A 202 3.56 -23.93 0.86
C ALA A 202 2.14 -24.51 0.73
N PRO A 203 1.48 -24.37 -0.43
CA PRO A 203 0.16 -24.94 -0.64
C PRO A 203 0.27 -26.45 -0.88
N ALA A 204 -0.66 -27.23 -0.33
CA ALA A 204 -0.81 -28.65 -0.66
C ALA A 204 -1.41 -28.90 -2.07
N SER A 205 -1.65 -27.84 -2.85
CA SER A 205 -2.37 -27.86 -4.13
C SER A 205 -1.60 -27.08 -5.21
N GLU A 206 -2.02 -27.18 -6.48
CA GLU A 206 -1.44 -26.44 -7.62
C GLU A 206 -1.66 -24.92 -7.59
N LEU A 207 -2.17 -24.38 -6.48
CA LEU A 207 -2.41 -22.94 -6.32
C LEU A 207 -1.10 -22.15 -6.27
N LEU A 208 -1.10 -20.98 -6.89
CA LEU A 208 0.07 -20.10 -6.89
C LEU A 208 0.09 -19.26 -5.60
N THR A 209 1.18 -19.36 -4.83
CA THR A 209 1.40 -18.64 -3.56
C THR A 209 2.46 -17.54 -3.66
N ASP A 210 2.75 -17.09 -4.88
CA ASP A 210 3.60 -15.93 -5.15
C ASP A 210 2.80 -14.64 -4.89
N TRP A 211 2.72 -14.28 -3.61
CA TRP A 211 2.00 -13.10 -3.13
C TRP A 211 2.72 -11.83 -3.58
N PRO A 212 2.00 -10.79 -4.04
CA PRO A 212 2.63 -9.56 -4.47
C PRO A 212 3.30 -8.88 -3.28
N ASP A 213 4.61 -8.65 -3.38
CA ASP A 213 5.33 -7.89 -2.37
C ASP A 213 4.80 -6.45 -2.29
N PRO A 214 4.70 -5.88 -1.08
CA PRO A 214 4.42 -4.46 -0.92
C PRO A 214 5.47 -3.60 -1.65
N ASN A 215 5.03 -2.50 -2.26
CA ASN A 215 5.95 -1.58 -2.92
C ASN A 215 6.79 -0.80 -1.90
N ILE A 216 8.02 -1.26 -1.72
CA ILE A 216 9.02 -0.71 -0.78
C ILE A 216 10.12 0.11 -1.46
N ASP A 217 9.93 0.58 -2.70
CA ASP A 217 10.95 1.37 -3.43
C ASP A 217 11.06 2.81 -2.88
N PHE A 218 11.64 2.95 -1.69
CA PHE A 218 11.82 4.24 -1.00
C PHE A 218 12.96 5.07 -1.61
N GLU A 219 13.97 4.44 -2.23
CA GLU A 219 15.08 5.15 -2.87
C GLU A 219 14.61 5.97 -4.07
N LYS A 220 13.66 5.46 -4.85
CA LYS A 220 13.02 6.23 -5.92
C LYS A 220 12.34 7.49 -5.39
N ASN A 221 11.66 7.43 -4.24
CA ASN A 221 11.08 8.62 -3.61
C ASN A 221 12.14 9.61 -3.12
N ARG A 222 13.27 9.13 -2.57
CA ARG A 222 14.40 10.00 -2.21
C ARG A 222 15.00 10.70 -3.42
N GLY A 223 15.14 9.98 -4.54
CA GLY A 223 15.56 10.54 -5.82
C GLY A 223 14.62 11.65 -6.31
N TYR A 224 13.30 11.42 -6.25
CA TYR A 224 12.31 12.45 -6.58
C TYR A 224 12.36 13.64 -5.62
N ALA A 225 12.55 13.42 -4.32
CA ALA A 225 12.70 14.52 -3.36
C ALA A 225 13.89 15.42 -3.72
N LEU A 226 15.03 14.83 -4.06
CA LEU A 226 16.21 15.57 -4.51
C LEU A 226 15.92 16.40 -5.77
N GLN A 227 15.19 15.84 -6.73
CA GLN A 227 14.77 16.57 -7.93
C GLN A 227 13.90 17.78 -7.59
N TRP A 228 12.90 17.62 -6.71
CA TRP A 228 12.04 18.73 -6.29
C TRP A 228 12.80 19.82 -5.55
N PHE A 229 13.73 19.46 -4.66
CA PHE A 229 14.59 20.45 -4.02
C PHE A 229 15.55 21.13 -5.00
N GLY A 230 16.03 20.42 -6.02
CA GLY A 230 16.78 20.99 -7.14
C GLY A 230 15.97 22.05 -7.89
N PHE A 231 14.70 21.78 -8.21
CA PHE A 231 13.82 22.76 -8.84
C PHE A 231 13.53 23.96 -7.92
N ALA A 232 13.36 23.73 -6.61
CA ALA A 232 13.22 24.81 -5.64
C ALA A 232 14.47 25.71 -5.62
N LEU A 233 15.67 25.12 -5.67
CA LEU A 233 16.93 25.87 -5.74
C LEU A 233 17.04 26.70 -7.02
N ILE A 234 16.68 26.12 -8.18
CA ILE A 234 16.66 26.86 -9.45
C ILE A 234 15.68 28.03 -9.38
N ALA A 235 14.47 27.81 -8.84
CA ALA A 235 13.47 28.86 -8.66
C ALA A 235 13.97 29.96 -7.70
N LEU A 236 14.68 29.60 -6.63
CA LEU A 236 15.30 30.54 -5.70
C LEU A 236 16.39 31.38 -6.39
N CYS A 237 17.29 30.76 -7.15
CA CYS A 237 18.32 31.48 -7.91
C CYS A 237 17.69 32.47 -8.92
N ALA A 238 16.64 32.04 -9.63
CA ALA A 238 15.90 32.91 -10.54
C ALA A 238 15.22 34.07 -9.79
N TRP A 239 14.60 33.78 -8.64
CA TRP A 239 13.94 34.77 -7.79
C TRP A 239 14.94 35.84 -7.33
N ILE A 240 16.10 35.44 -6.82
CA ILE A 240 17.18 36.35 -6.41
C ILE A 240 17.66 37.19 -7.60
N GLY A 241 17.85 36.57 -8.77
CA GLY A 241 18.27 37.28 -9.99
C GLY A 241 17.27 38.36 -10.43
N VAL A 242 15.97 38.07 -10.35
CA VAL A 242 14.90 39.05 -10.66
C VAL A 242 14.83 40.14 -9.60
N ALA A 243 14.89 39.78 -8.32
CA ALA A 243 14.85 40.73 -7.20
C ALA A 243 16.02 41.71 -7.26
N TRP A 244 17.22 41.22 -7.54
CA TRP A 244 18.42 42.04 -7.67
C TRP A 244 18.34 43.01 -8.85
N LYS A 245 17.85 42.55 -10.02
CA LYS A 245 17.61 43.42 -11.18
C LYS A 245 16.57 44.49 -10.88
N TRP A 246 15.52 44.15 -10.12
CA TRP A 246 14.48 45.11 -9.72
C TRP A 246 15.04 46.17 -8.76
N LEU A 247 15.79 45.77 -7.72
CA LEU A 247 16.44 46.68 -6.76
C LEU A 247 17.45 47.63 -7.43
N ARG A 248 18.26 47.14 -8.38
CA ARG A 248 19.22 47.98 -9.12
C ARG A 248 18.54 49.05 -9.98
N ARG A 249 17.35 48.79 -10.50
CA ARG A 249 16.59 49.74 -11.32
C ARG A 249 15.90 50.82 -10.48
N SER A 250 15.65 50.56 -9.20
CA SER A 250 14.95 51.47 -8.28
C SER A 250 15.87 52.43 -7.52
N ARG A 251 17.20 52.38 -7.72
CA ARG A 251 18.12 53.37 -7.13
C ARG A 251 18.07 54.70 -7.92
N PRO A 252 17.67 55.83 -7.32
CA PRO A 252 17.71 57.13 -8.00
C PRO A 252 19.17 57.58 -8.21
N ASN A 253 19.49 58.07 -9.41
CA ASN A 253 20.77 58.75 -9.66
C ASN A 253 20.77 60.07 -8.87
N SER A 254 21.58 60.15 -7.81
CA SER A 254 21.91 61.42 -7.17
C SER A 254 22.72 62.27 -8.16
N ALA A 255 22.10 63.25 -8.80
CA ALA A 255 22.81 64.22 -9.64
C ALA A 255 23.68 65.13 -8.75
N PRO A 256 24.94 65.46 -9.14
CA PRO A 256 25.77 66.37 -8.37
C PRO A 256 25.19 67.78 -8.43
N THR A 257 24.86 68.35 -7.27
CA THR A 257 24.46 69.74 -7.11
C THR A 257 25.59 70.66 -7.58
N ARG A 258 25.39 71.33 -8.72
CA ARG A 258 26.28 72.36 -9.24
C ARG A 258 26.20 73.56 -8.29
N LYS A 259 27.25 73.78 -7.48
CA LYS A 259 27.41 75.01 -6.70
C LYS A 259 27.79 76.14 -7.66
N THR A 260 26.96 77.18 -7.70
CA THR A 260 27.31 78.52 -8.22
C THR A 260 27.98 79.32 -7.12
#